data_AF-A0A957PH00-F1
#
_entry.id   AF-A0A957PH00-F1
#
_cell.length_a   1.000
_cell.length_b   1.000
_cell.length_c   1.000
_cell.angle_alpha   90.00
_cell.angle_beta   90.00
_cell.angle_gamma   90.00
#
_symmetry.space_group_name_H-M   'P 1'
#
loop_
_entity.id
_entity.type
_entity.pdbx_description
1 polymer ?
#
loop_
_entity_poly.entity_id
_entity_poly.type
_entity_poly.pdbx_seq_one_letter_code
_entity_poly.pdbx_strand_id
1 'polypeptide(L)'
;MGQSQPPNPKPDRRIQKTRRALQDALLTLIVERRYDKITVQDILDRANVGRSTFYAHYRDKDDLLLGDFAGAMQHMFAEVRDDATGEVGAGAFSI
;
A
#
# COMPACT_ATOMS: atom_id res chain seq x y z
N MET A 1 27.06 10.79 -27.66
CA MET A 1 27.02 11.16 -26.22
C MET A 1 25.80 10.48 -25.63
N GLY A 2 25.97 9.29 -25.05
CA GLY A 2 24.87 8.48 -24.53
C GLY A 2 24.41 8.99 -23.18
N GLN A 3 23.17 9.47 -23.10
CA GLN A 3 22.51 9.73 -21.83
C GLN A 3 22.17 8.37 -21.20
N SER A 4 23.04 7.85 -20.34
CA SER A 4 22.73 6.69 -19.50
C SER A 4 21.79 7.15 -18.38
N GLN A 5 20.52 6.80 -18.50
CA GLN A 5 19.52 6.93 -17.44
C GLN A 5 20.05 6.26 -16.15
N PRO A 6 20.01 6.92 -14.97
CA PRO A 6 20.40 6.29 -13.72
C PRO A 6 19.53 5.05 -13.42
N PRO A 7 20.09 4.01 -12.78
CA PRO A 7 19.36 2.79 -12.47
C PRO A 7 18.16 3.14 -11.60
N ASN A 8 16.96 2.84 -12.10
CA ASN A 8 15.72 2.97 -11.33
C ASN A 8 15.83 2.04 -10.11
N PRO A 9 15.89 2.55 -8.86
CA PRO A 9 16.08 1.69 -7.70
C PRO A 9 14.82 0.85 -7.55
N LYS A 10 14.93 -0.45 -7.87
CA LYS A 10 13.85 -1.40 -7.63
C LYS A 10 13.48 -1.28 -6.15
N PRO A 11 12.21 -0.98 -5.80
CA PRO A 11 11.81 -0.85 -4.40
C PRO A 11 12.22 -2.10 -3.65
N ASP A 12 12.95 -1.94 -2.54
CA ASP A 12 13.57 -3.05 -1.83
C ASP A 12 12.52 -4.15 -1.56
N ARG A 13 12.80 -5.35 -2.08
CA ARG A 13 11.89 -6.50 -1.95
C ARG A 13 11.57 -6.80 -0.49
N ARG A 14 12.49 -6.50 0.43
CA ARG A 14 12.26 -6.62 1.88
C ARG A 14 11.19 -5.65 2.36
N ILE A 15 11.25 -4.40 1.92
CA ILE A 15 10.24 -3.38 2.26
C ILE A 15 8.85 -3.84 1.77
N GLN A 16 8.76 -4.28 0.51
CA GLN A 16 7.49 -4.76 -0.04
C GLN A 16 6.94 -5.97 0.73
N LYS A 17 7.81 -6.92 1.09
CA LYS A 17 7.42 -8.10 1.88
C LYS A 17 6.88 -7.70 3.25
N THR A 18 7.56 -6.78 3.95
CA THR A 18 7.11 -6.28 5.26
C THR A 18 5.78 -5.56 5.15
N ARG A 19 5.61 -4.67 4.16
CA ARG A 19 4.35 -3.93 3.96
C ARG A 19 3.19 -4.88 3.73
N ARG A 20 3.37 -5.88 2.88
CA ARG A 20 2.35 -6.89 2.59
C ARG A 20 2.00 -7.73 3.82
N ALA A 21 2.98 -8.18 4.59
CA ALA A 21 2.73 -8.94 5.82
C ALA A 21 1.91 -8.13 6.84
N LEU A 22 2.19 -6.82 6.97
CA LEU A 22 1.43 -5.92 7.85
C LEU A 22 0.00 -5.70 7.36
N GLN A 23 -0.19 -5.52 6.04
CA GLN A 23 -1.51 -5.37 5.42
C GLN A 23 -2.37 -6.63 5.60
N ASP A 24 -1.82 -7.79 5.25
CA ASP A 24 -2.50 -9.09 5.39
C ASP A 24 -2.90 -9.34 6.86
N ALA A 25 -2.02 -9.01 7.81
CA ALA A 25 -2.31 -9.12 9.23
C ALA A 25 -3.47 -8.21 9.65
N LEU A 26 -3.46 -6.93 9.24
CA LEU A 26 -4.53 -5.99 9.59
C LEU A 26 -5.88 -6.43 8.99
N LEU A 27 -5.93 -6.77 7.70
CA LEU A 27 -7.16 -7.20 7.04
C LEU A 27 -7.74 -8.45 7.70
N THR A 28 -6.88 -9.40 8.07
CA THR A 28 -7.35 -10.61 8.75
C THR A 28 -7.94 -10.29 10.12
N LEU A 29 -7.30 -9.40 10.90
CA LEU A 29 -7.81 -9.00 12.21
C LEU A 29 -9.14 -8.24 12.12
N ILE A 30 -9.37 -7.47 11.05
CA ILE A 30 -10.64 -6.75 10.79
C ILE A 30 -11.79 -7.74 10.54
N VAL A 31 -11.51 -8.86 9.88
CA VAL A 31 -12.51 -9.94 9.69
C VAL A 31 -12.82 -10.65 11.00
N GLU A 32 -11.82 -10.81 11.89
CA GLU A 32 -11.98 -11.50 13.18
C GLU A 32 -12.67 -10.63 14.24
N ARG A 33 -12.45 -9.32 14.25
CA ARG A 33 -12.99 -8.41 15.27
C ARG A 33 -13.12 -6.97 14.78
N ARG A 34 -13.92 -6.19 15.50
CA ARG A 34 -14.10 -4.76 15.20
C ARG A 34 -12.77 -4.01 15.19
N TYR A 35 -12.59 -3.14 14.18
CA TYR A 35 -11.37 -2.37 13.96
C TYR A 35 -10.93 -1.53 15.18
N ASP A 36 -11.87 -0.95 15.92
CA ASP A 36 -11.59 -0.16 17.12
C ASP A 36 -10.91 -0.96 18.23
N LYS A 37 -11.05 -2.30 18.23
CA LYS A 37 -10.41 -3.21 19.18
C LYS A 37 -9.06 -3.75 18.72
N ILE A 38 -8.62 -3.42 17.50
CA ILE A 38 -7.31 -3.82 17.00
C ILE A 38 -6.27 -2.82 17.45
N THR A 39 -5.19 -3.31 18.05
CA THR A 39 -4.02 -2.49 18.42
C THR A 39 -2.89 -2.67 17.41
N VAL A 40 -1.93 -1.74 17.39
CA VAL A 40 -0.69 -1.92 16.61
C VAL A 40 0.02 -3.20 17.04
N GLN A 41 0.05 -3.53 18.33
CA GLN A 41 0.71 -4.73 18.85
C GLN A 41 0.13 -6.02 18.25
N ASP A 42 -1.20 -6.11 18.15
CA ASP A 42 -1.85 -7.28 17.54
C ASP A 42 -1.40 -7.51 16.10
N ILE A 43 -1.25 -6.41 15.34
CA ILE A 43 -0.81 -6.44 13.95
C ILE A 43 0.65 -6.91 13.88
N LEU A 44 1.51 -6.38 14.76
CA LEU A 44 2.93 -6.77 14.84
C LEU A 44 3.10 -8.26 15.16
N ASP A 45 2.35 -8.75 16.14
CA ASP A 45 2.40 -10.14 16.59
C ASP A 45 1.95 -11.08 15.46
N ARG A 46 0.86 -10.74 14.78
CA ARG A 46 0.35 -11.53 13.66
C ARG A 46 1.26 -11.48 12.43
N ALA A 47 1.83 -10.32 12.12
CA ALA A 47 2.73 -10.16 10.98
C ALA A 47 4.14 -10.72 11.22
N ASN A 48 4.48 -11.02 12.48
CA ASN A 48 5.84 -11.33 12.92
C ASN A 48 6.85 -10.23 12.50
N VAL A 49 6.50 -8.97 12.79
CA VAL A 49 7.28 -7.79 12.42
C VAL A 49 7.63 -6.98 13.67
N GLY A 50 8.87 -6.51 13.75
CA GLY A 50 9.32 -5.66 14.85
C GLY A 50 8.68 -4.28 14.84
N ARG A 51 8.48 -3.71 16.03
CA ARG A 51 7.88 -2.38 16.22
C ARG A 51 8.64 -1.25 15.50
N SER A 52 9.97 -1.27 15.52
CA SER A 52 10.80 -0.28 14.82
C SER A 52 10.58 -0.34 13.29
N THR A 53 10.42 -1.53 12.74
CA THR A 53 10.13 -1.74 11.32
C THR A 53 8.76 -1.19 10.94
N PHE A 54 7.75 -1.36 11.79
CA PHE A 54 6.42 -0.77 11.55
C PHE A 54 6.50 0.76 11.48
N TYR A 55 7.12 1.38 12.48
CA TYR A 55 7.21 2.85 12.53
C TYR A 55 8.16 3.46 11.50
N ALA A 56 8.98 2.66 10.83
CA ALA A 56 9.72 3.09 9.65
C ALA A 56 8.84 3.24 8.41
N HIS A 57 7.62 2.67 8.41
CA HIS A 57 6.71 2.65 7.27
C HIS A 57 5.37 3.35 7.54
N TYR A 58 4.88 3.29 8.78
CA TYR A 58 3.54 3.74 9.15
C TYR A 58 3.55 4.46 10.50
N ARG A 59 2.70 5.48 10.64
CA ARG A 59 2.55 6.25 11.89
C ARG A 59 1.69 5.52 12.91
N ASP A 60 0.66 4.84 12.45
CA ASP A 60 -0.32 4.12 13.25
C ASP A 60 -1.08 3.11 12.36
N LYS A 61 -2.12 2.47 12.92
CA LYS A 61 -2.93 1.49 12.20
C LYS A 61 -3.88 2.13 11.17
N ASP A 62 -4.19 3.42 11.28
CA ASP A 62 -5.03 4.15 10.32
C ASP A 62 -4.21 4.45 9.06
N ASP A 63 -2.95 4.87 9.23
CA ASP A 63 -1.98 5.07 8.15
C ASP A 63 -1.70 3.75 7.39
N LEU A 64 -1.57 2.63 8.12
CA LEU A 64 -1.48 1.31 7.49
C LEU A 64 -2.71 0.97 6.65
N LEU A 65 -3.92 1.23 7.19
CA LEU A 65 -5.18 0.95 6.49
C LEU A 65 -5.31 1.81 5.23
N LEU A 66 -5.03 3.11 5.31
CA LEU A 66 -5.08 4.02 4.17
C LEU A 66 -4.04 3.66 3.10
N GLY A 67 -2.84 3.26 3.52
CA GLY A 67 -1.80 2.79 2.62
C GLY A 67 -2.20 1.53 1.83
N ASP A 68 -3.00 0.65 2.44
CA ASP A 68 -3.59 -0.51 1.78
C ASP A 68 -4.61 -0.10 0.70
N PHE A 69 -5.56 0.77 1.07
CA PHE A 69 -6.56 1.30 0.12
C PHE A 69 -5.91 1.99 -1.08
N ALA A 70 -4.88 2.81 -0.88
CA ALA A 70 -4.18 3.48 -1.96
C ALA A 70 -3.53 2.48 -2.95
N GLY A 71 -2.97 1.39 -2.45
CA GLY A 71 -2.40 0.32 -3.29
C GLY A 71 -3.48 -0.46 -4.05
N ALA A 72 -4.58 -0.80 -3.38
CA ALA A 72 -5.70 -1.49 -4.01
C ALA A 72 -6.35 -0.64 -5.12
N MET A 73 -6.52 0.67 -4.88
CA MET A 73 -7.00 1.62 -5.89
C MET A 73 -6.05 1.68 -7.09
N GLN A 74 -4.73 1.73 -6.88
CA GLN A 74 -3.77 1.73 -7.98
C GLN A 74 -3.89 0.48 -8.88
N HIS A 75 -4.12 -0.70 -8.29
CA HIS A 75 -4.35 -1.92 -9.06
C HIS A 75 -5.65 -1.85 -9.88
N MET A 76 -6.73 -1.35 -9.27
CA MET A 76 -8.02 -1.18 -9.96
C MET A 76 -7.94 -0.17 -11.13
N PHE A 77 -7.23 0.95 -10.96
CA PHE A 77 -7.03 1.93 -12.04
C PHE A 77 -6.06 1.45 -13.12
N ALA A 78 -5.15 0.52 -12.82
CA ALA A 78 -4.24 -0.04 -13.80
C ALA A 78 -4.99 -0.88 -14.86
N GLU A 79 -6.06 -1.58 -14.47
CA GLU A 79 -6.91 -2.35 -15.39
C GLU A 79 -7.78 -1.43 -16.27
N VAL A 80 -8.26 -0.30 -15.76
CA VAL A 80 -9.07 0.67 -16.52
C VAL A 80 -8.26 1.37 -17.62
N ARG A 81 -6.93 1.47 -17.48
CA ARG A 81 -6.08 2.16 -18.45
C ARG A 81 -5.77 1.33 -19.70
N ASP A 82 -5.95 0.01 -19.66
CA ASP A 82 -5.71 -0.85 -20.83
C ASP A 82 -6.81 -0.77 -21.90
N ASP A 83 -8.01 -0.27 -21.54
CA ASP A 83 -9.12 -0.05 -22.50
C ASP A 83 -9.15 1.37 -23.09
N ALA A 84 -8.31 2.30 -22.62
CA ALA A 84 -8.29 3.69 -23.08
C ALA A 84 -7.32 3.90 -24.27
N THR A 85 -7.46 3.09 -25.32
CA THR A 85 -7.00 3.50 -26.66
C THR A 85 -8.16 4.21 -27.36
N GLY A 86 -8.47 5.44 -26.93
CA GLY A 86 -9.57 6.23 -27.49
C GLY A 86 -9.88 7.45 -26.65
N GLU A 87 -9.13 8.53 -26.93
CA GLU A 87 -9.39 9.94 -26.60
C GLU A 87 -10.20 10.27 -25.34
N VAL A 88 -9.52 10.77 -24.30
CA VAL A 88 -10.18 11.65 -23.32
C VAL A 88 -9.54 13.03 -23.38
N GLY A 89 -10.29 13.95 -23.99
CA GLY A 89 -10.00 15.38 -23.99
C GLY A 89 -9.97 15.92 -22.56
N ALA A 90 -9.11 16.91 -22.35
CA ALA A 90 -9.01 17.69 -21.13
C ALA A 90 -10.37 18.28 -20.74
N GLY A 91 -11.01 17.72 -19.71
CA GLY A 91 -12.32 18.19 -19.28
C GLY A 91 -13.02 17.32 -18.26
N ALA A 92 -12.31 16.85 -17.23
CA ALA A 92 -12.96 16.15 -16.12
C ALA A 92 -12.18 16.30 -14.82
N PHE A 93 -11.98 17.54 -14.38
CA PHE A 93 -11.86 17.83 -12.95
C PHE A 93 -12.32 19.28 -12.72
N SER A 94 -13.59 19.43 -12.40
CA SER A 94 -14.14 20.65 -11.82
C SER A 94 -15.19 20.21 -10.81
N ILE A 95 -14.75 20.11 -9.57
CA ILE A 95 -15.55 20.39 -8.38
C ILE A 95 -14.77 21.42 -7.55
#